data_AF-A0A973CXU5-F1
#
_entry.id   AF-A0A973CXU5-F1
#
_cell.length_a   1.000
_cell.length_b   1.000
_cell.length_c   1.000
_cell.angle_alpha   90.00
_cell.angle_beta   90.00
_cell.angle_gamma   90.00
#
_symmetry.space_group_name_H-M   'P 1'
#
loop_
_entity.id
_entity.type
_entity.pdbx_description
1 polymer ?
#
loop_
_entity_poly.entity_id
_entity_poly.type
_entity_poly.pdbx_seq_one_letter_code
_entity_poly.pdbx_strand_id
1 'polypeptide(L)'
;MKRLLGFPSIARVDEERCGGVAVAIFPGHRPPRSVSVGNKEKATPPVPEPADDPFGEPIEIPIEESIDLHWFRPAEQAEVAEAYVEAAAEAGFREVRIIHGRGRGVQRNLVHRRLARSPHVLRFEEAPGDRGGWGATLVWLRVEES
;
A
#
# COMPACT_ATOMS: atom_id res chain seq x y z
N MET A 1 34.85 2.23 35.43
CA MET A 1 35.36 1.91 34.08
C MET A 1 34.19 1.49 33.20
N LYS A 2 33.98 2.20 32.07
CA LYS A 2 33.24 1.87 30.82
C LYS A 2 31.73 1.52 30.94
N ARG A 3 30.85 2.51 30.71
CA ARG A 3 29.99 2.77 29.50
C ARG A 3 28.81 1.77 29.38
N LEU A 4 27.55 2.10 29.71
CA LEU A 4 26.56 3.06 29.14
C LEU A 4 26.20 2.77 27.67
N LEU A 5 24.97 2.28 27.44
CA LEU A 5 24.01 2.60 26.36
C LEU A 5 22.64 2.10 26.85
N GLY A 6 21.57 2.87 27.07
CA GLY A 6 21.22 4.19 26.56
C GLY A 6 20.08 4.06 25.54
N PHE A 7 18.85 3.87 26.02
CA PHE A 7 17.63 4.05 25.23
C PHE A 7 17.42 5.56 25.00
N PRO A 8 17.38 6.07 23.76
CA PRO A 8 16.82 7.39 23.48
C PRO A 8 15.31 7.22 23.21
N SER A 9 14.43 7.86 23.97
CA SER A 9 14.04 9.28 23.87
C SER A 9 13.42 9.64 22.53
N ILE A 10 12.09 9.70 22.55
CA ILE A 10 11.15 10.48 21.70
C ILE A 10 11.86 11.45 20.74
N ALA A 11 11.69 11.23 19.45
CA ALA A 11 11.90 12.22 18.40
C ALA A 11 10.55 12.85 18.04
N ARG A 12 10.53 14.19 18.04
CA ARG A 12 9.42 15.04 17.58
C ARG A 12 9.20 14.85 16.07
N VAL A 13 7.94 14.87 15.67
CA VAL A 13 7.51 15.10 14.29
C VAL A 13 7.74 16.58 13.97
N ASP A 14 8.46 16.88 12.91
CA ASP A 14 8.51 18.21 12.29
C ASP A 14 7.93 18.04 10.89
N GLU A 15 6.72 18.57 10.72
CA GLU A 15 5.85 18.43 9.57
C GLU A 15 6.09 19.60 8.61
N GLU A 16 7.19 19.60 7.84
CA GLU A 16 7.33 20.52 6.70
C GLU A 16 8.20 19.94 5.55
N ARG A 17 7.67 20.11 4.33
CA ARG A 17 8.24 19.89 2.97
C ARG A 17 8.03 18.55 2.26
N CYS A 18 6.95 18.55 1.46
CA CYS A 18 6.86 18.17 0.04
C CYS A 18 8.07 17.50 -0.63
N GLY A 19 7.80 16.34 -1.24
CA GLY A 19 8.47 15.87 -2.47
C GLY A 19 9.61 14.88 -2.24
N GLY A 20 9.30 13.59 -2.15
CA GLY A 20 10.31 12.54 -1.99
C GLY A 20 10.17 11.42 -3.02
N VAL A 21 10.98 11.46 -4.08
CA VAL A 21 11.31 10.26 -4.85
C VAL A 21 12.36 9.48 -4.05
N ALA A 22 12.06 8.24 -3.67
CA ALA A 22 13.04 7.38 -3.01
C ALA A 22 14.07 6.85 -4.04
N VAL A 23 15.37 7.09 -3.80
CA VAL A 23 16.47 6.46 -4.56
C VAL A 23 17.29 5.60 -3.61
N ALA A 24 17.37 4.29 -3.86
CA ALA A 24 18.17 3.35 -3.09
C ALA A 24 19.62 3.29 -3.60
N ILE A 25 20.61 3.40 -2.70
CA ILE A 25 22.03 3.21 -2.99
C ILE A 25 22.51 1.89 -2.36
N PHE A 26 22.98 0.96 -3.18
CA PHE A 26 23.57 -0.30 -2.73
C PHE A 26 25.09 -0.15 -2.53
N PRO A 27 25.68 -0.71 -1.46
CA PRO A 27 27.13 -0.70 -1.26
C PRO A 27 27.83 -1.49 -2.38
N GLY A 28 28.69 -0.81 -3.16
CA GLY A 28 29.49 -1.40 -4.24
C GLY A 28 29.14 -0.93 -5.65
N HIS A 29 28.05 -0.17 -5.85
CA HIS A 29 27.74 0.42 -7.15
C HIS A 29 28.30 1.84 -7.24
N ARG A 30 29.30 2.06 -8.10
CA ARG A 30 29.84 3.39 -8.39
C ARG A 30 28.82 4.12 -9.28
N PRO A 31 28.20 5.23 -8.86
CA PRO A 31 27.34 5.99 -9.75
C PRO A 31 28.18 6.51 -10.95
N PRO A 32 27.63 6.53 -12.18
CA PRO A 32 28.33 7.12 -13.30
C PRO A 32 28.63 8.60 -13.03
N ARG A 33 29.77 9.07 -13.55
CA ARG A 33 30.21 10.48 -13.47
C ARG A 33 29.09 11.38 -13.97
N SER A 34 28.83 12.46 -13.23
CA SER A 34 27.93 13.53 -13.62
C SER A 34 28.29 14.06 -15.01
N VAL A 35 27.43 13.80 -15.98
CA VAL A 35 27.37 14.58 -17.22
C VAL A 35 26.41 15.73 -16.94
N SER A 36 26.89 16.95 -17.09
CA SER A 36 26.08 18.18 -17.04
C SER A 36 25.09 18.18 -18.21
N VAL A 37 23.95 17.50 -18.06
CA VAL A 37 22.81 17.72 -18.93
C VAL A 37 22.15 19.01 -18.44
N GLY A 38 22.20 20.03 -19.28
CA GLY A 38 21.61 21.34 -19.01
C GLY A 38 20.20 21.19 -18.45
N ASN A 39 19.98 21.85 -17.31
CA ASN A 39 18.69 21.90 -16.65
C ASN A 39 17.66 22.54 -17.61
N LYS A 40 16.78 21.70 -18.14
CA LYS A 40 15.40 22.10 -18.34
C LYS A 40 14.58 21.10 -17.56
N GLU A 41 14.32 21.43 -16.29
CA GLU A 41 13.06 21.06 -15.67
C GLU A 41 11.99 21.32 -16.73
N LYS A 42 11.51 20.24 -17.37
CA LYS A 42 10.20 20.30 -17.97
C LYS A 42 9.31 20.51 -16.77
N ALA A 43 8.96 21.77 -16.53
CA ALA A 43 7.85 22.12 -15.68
C ALA A 43 6.73 21.16 -16.09
N THR A 44 6.29 20.32 -15.17
CA THR A 44 4.98 19.69 -15.29
C THR A 44 4.06 20.84 -15.65
N PRO A 45 3.43 20.85 -16.85
CA PRO A 45 2.54 21.94 -17.19
C PRO A 45 1.54 22.05 -16.04
N PRO A 46 1.24 23.27 -15.54
CA PRO A 46 0.18 23.41 -14.57
C PRO A 46 -1.03 22.71 -15.17
N VAL A 47 -1.55 21.71 -14.47
CA VAL A 47 -2.82 21.10 -14.86
C VAL A 47 -3.76 22.30 -14.99
N PRO A 48 -4.33 22.55 -16.19
CA PRO A 48 -5.21 23.70 -16.35
C PRO A 48 -6.29 23.54 -15.27
N GLU A 49 -6.45 24.55 -14.41
CA GLU A 49 -7.58 24.56 -13.49
C GLU A 49 -8.83 24.38 -14.36
N PRO A 50 -9.58 23.27 -14.18
CA PRO A 50 -10.61 22.94 -15.14
C PRO A 50 -11.74 23.95 -14.95
N ALA A 51 -11.75 24.97 -15.81
CA ALA A 51 -12.97 25.68 -16.13
C ALA A 51 -13.92 24.63 -16.73
N ASP A 52 -14.92 24.27 -15.92
CA ASP A 52 -16.00 23.33 -16.24
C ASP A 52 -15.53 21.88 -16.47
N ASP A 53 -14.97 21.21 -15.44
CA ASP A 53 -14.85 19.75 -15.44
C ASP A 53 -16.26 19.12 -15.44
N PRO A 54 -16.71 18.43 -16.52
CA PRO A 54 -18.00 17.73 -16.50
C PRO A 54 -18.05 16.59 -15.48
N PHE A 55 -16.91 16.22 -14.87
CA PHE A 55 -16.78 15.18 -13.86
C PHE A 55 -16.76 15.70 -12.41
N GLY A 56 -16.86 17.01 -12.17
CA GLY A 56 -17.10 17.59 -10.85
C GLY A 56 -16.04 17.28 -9.78
N GLU A 57 -16.41 17.47 -8.50
CA GLU A 57 -15.55 17.08 -7.37
C GLU A 57 -15.37 15.55 -7.30
N PRO A 58 -14.19 15.05 -6.91
CA PRO A 58 -13.98 13.62 -6.70
C PRO A 58 -14.99 13.05 -5.71
N ILE A 59 -15.74 12.03 -6.14
CA ILE A 59 -16.65 11.31 -5.26
C ILE A 59 -15.83 10.30 -4.45
N GLU A 60 -15.84 10.45 -3.12
CA GLU A 60 -15.25 9.46 -2.22
C GLU A 60 -16.11 8.19 -2.19
N ILE A 61 -15.55 7.08 -2.64
CA ILE A 61 -16.21 5.77 -2.59
C ILE A 61 -15.85 5.13 -1.25
N PRO A 62 -16.84 4.78 -0.40
CA PRO A 62 -16.57 4.14 0.88
C PRO A 62 -15.92 2.76 0.69
N ILE A 63 -14.97 2.42 1.56
CA ILE A 63 -14.39 1.08 1.63
C ILE A 63 -15.45 0.10 2.12
N GLU A 64 -15.58 -1.04 1.44
CA GLU A 64 -16.46 -2.14 1.83
C GLU A 64 -15.71 -3.24 2.59
N GLU A 65 -16.45 -4.16 3.20
CA GLU A 65 -15.93 -5.34 3.92
C GLU A 65 -15.30 -6.41 3.00
N SER A 66 -15.36 -6.24 1.67
CA SER A 66 -14.69 -7.13 0.74
C SER A 66 -14.21 -6.46 -0.55
N ILE A 67 -13.20 -7.06 -1.18
CA ILE A 67 -12.69 -6.66 -2.51
C ILE A 67 -12.59 -7.87 -3.44
N ASP A 68 -13.04 -7.70 -4.68
CA ASP A 68 -12.85 -8.67 -5.76
C ASP A 68 -11.64 -8.30 -6.63
N LEU A 69 -10.59 -9.14 -6.55
CA LEU A 69 -9.37 -8.93 -7.28
C LEU A 69 -9.45 -9.36 -8.75
N HIS A 70 -10.54 -10.00 -9.20
CA HIS A 70 -10.71 -10.38 -10.62
C HIS A 70 -10.86 -9.18 -11.55
N TRP A 71 -11.21 -8.00 -11.02
CA TRP A 71 -11.29 -6.77 -11.81
C TRP A 71 -9.91 -6.18 -12.14
N PHE A 72 -8.86 -6.65 -11.48
CA PHE A 72 -7.50 -6.15 -11.64
C PHE A 72 -6.65 -7.13 -12.43
N ARG A 73 -5.58 -6.60 -13.06
CA ARG A 73 -4.63 -7.48 -13.75
C ARG A 73 -3.87 -8.32 -12.73
N PRO A 74 -3.52 -9.58 -13.04
CA PRO A 74 -2.82 -10.46 -12.10
C PRO A 74 -1.53 -9.88 -11.48
N ALA A 75 -0.84 -8.99 -12.21
CA ALA A 75 0.37 -8.33 -11.72
C ALA A 75 0.09 -7.24 -10.67
N GLU A 76 -1.10 -6.64 -10.68
CA GLU A 76 -1.50 -5.51 -9.83
C GLU A 76 -2.17 -6.00 -8.54
N GLN A 77 -2.78 -7.17 -8.56
CA GLN A 77 -3.58 -7.70 -7.45
C GLN A 77 -2.90 -7.71 -6.09
N ALA A 78 -1.58 -7.94 -6.05
CA ALA A 78 -0.83 -7.95 -4.79
C ALA A 78 -0.76 -6.55 -4.16
N GLU A 79 -0.55 -5.54 -4.99
CA GLU A 79 -0.45 -4.14 -4.60
C GLU A 79 -1.83 -3.61 -4.21
N VAL A 80 -2.85 -3.92 -5.01
CA VAL A 80 -4.26 -3.60 -4.69
C VAL A 80 -4.68 -4.22 -3.37
N ALA A 81 -4.32 -5.49 -3.11
CA ALA A 81 -4.64 -6.15 -1.85
C ALA A 81 -4.00 -5.49 -0.63
N GLU A 82 -2.79 -4.94 -0.77
CA GLU A 82 -2.16 -4.19 0.32
C GLU A 82 -2.84 -2.85 0.54
N ALA A 83 -3.02 -2.06 -0.52
CA ALA A 83 -3.65 -0.75 -0.42
C ALA A 83 -5.07 -0.85 0.16
N TYR A 84 -5.82 -1.87 -0.25
CA TYR A 84 -7.14 -2.16 0.32
C TYR A 84 -7.08 -2.49 1.82
N VAL A 85 -6.08 -3.25 2.27
CA VAL A 85 -5.93 -3.63 3.68
C VAL A 85 -5.57 -2.43 4.56
N GLU A 86 -4.74 -1.53 4.06
CA GLU A 86 -4.43 -0.25 4.71
C GLU A 86 -5.69 0.61 4.83
N ALA A 87 -6.36 0.87 3.70
CA ALA A 87 -7.59 1.67 3.67
C ALA A 87 -8.72 1.06 4.54
N ALA A 88 -8.84 -0.27 4.56
CA ALA A 88 -9.82 -0.94 5.42
C ALA A 88 -9.48 -0.83 6.91
N ALA A 89 -8.20 -0.86 7.28
CA ALA A 89 -7.78 -0.67 8.66
C ALA A 89 -8.05 0.77 9.13
N GLU A 90 -7.78 1.76 8.27
CA GLU A 90 -8.09 3.17 8.51
C GLU A 90 -9.59 3.43 8.61
N ALA A 91 -10.39 2.73 7.80
CA ALA A 91 -11.85 2.76 7.89
C ALA A 91 -12.42 2.01 9.11
N GLY A 92 -11.57 1.41 9.96
CA GLY A 92 -11.97 0.76 11.20
C GLY A 92 -12.50 -0.66 11.05
N PHE A 93 -12.33 -1.30 9.89
CA PHE A 93 -12.75 -2.69 9.71
C PHE A 93 -11.85 -3.62 10.55
N ARG A 94 -12.49 -4.57 11.25
CA ARG A 94 -11.78 -5.59 12.04
C ARG A 94 -11.51 -6.86 11.23
N GLU A 95 -12.35 -7.13 10.24
CA GLU A 95 -12.28 -8.28 9.36
C GLU A 95 -12.69 -7.84 7.96
N VAL A 96 -11.93 -8.27 6.95
CA VAL A 96 -12.26 -8.07 5.53
C VAL A 96 -12.02 -9.35 4.74
N ARG A 97 -12.63 -9.42 3.55
CA ARG A 97 -12.49 -10.54 2.64
C ARG A 97 -11.86 -10.14 1.30
N ILE A 98 -10.80 -10.82 0.93
CA ILE A 98 -10.11 -10.63 -0.35
C ILE A 98 -10.41 -11.81 -1.28
N ILE A 99 -11.12 -11.56 -2.37
CA ILE A 99 -11.51 -12.58 -3.36
C ILE A 99 -10.47 -12.57 -4.49
N HIS A 100 -9.65 -13.61 -4.56
CA HIS A 100 -8.56 -13.73 -5.56
C HIS A 100 -8.80 -14.89 -6.54
N GLY A 101 -9.95 -15.55 -6.43
CA GLY A 101 -10.35 -16.63 -7.34
C GLY A 101 -9.71 -17.96 -7.00
N ARG A 102 -10.27 -19.01 -7.60
CA ARG A 102 -9.85 -20.39 -7.36
C ARG A 102 -8.53 -20.71 -8.09
N GLY A 103 -8.52 -20.71 -9.42
CA GLY A 103 -7.28 -20.87 -10.20
C GLY A 103 -6.37 -22.03 -9.74
N ARG A 104 -5.04 -21.86 -9.87
CA ARG A 104 -4.03 -22.83 -9.37
C ARG A 104 -3.38 -22.39 -8.05
N GLY A 105 -3.94 -21.40 -7.35
CA GLY A 105 -3.38 -20.83 -6.13
C GLY A 105 -2.22 -19.85 -6.30
N VAL A 106 -1.87 -19.45 -7.54
CA VAL A 106 -0.81 -18.45 -7.79
C VAL A 106 -1.16 -17.10 -7.18
N GLN A 107 -2.38 -16.61 -7.44
CA GLN A 107 -2.87 -15.33 -6.90
C GLN A 107 -2.99 -15.39 -5.38
N ARG A 108 -3.60 -16.46 -4.83
CA ARG A 108 -3.61 -16.75 -3.39
C ARG A 108 -2.23 -16.61 -2.74
N ASN A 109 -1.22 -17.30 -3.27
CA ASN A 109 0.13 -17.27 -2.71
C ASN A 109 0.76 -15.88 -2.79
N LEU A 110 0.49 -15.13 -3.85
CA LEU A 110 1.00 -13.76 -4.00
C LEU A 110 0.37 -12.82 -2.98
N VAL A 111 -0.96 -12.88 -2.83
CA VAL A 111 -1.71 -12.13 -1.81
C VAL A 111 -1.22 -12.50 -0.41
N HIS A 112 -1.15 -13.79 -0.07
CA HIS A 112 -0.69 -14.26 1.25
C HIS A 112 0.73 -13.78 1.58
N ARG A 113 1.65 -13.79 0.61
CA ARG A 113 3.01 -13.25 0.81
C ARG A 113 3.00 -11.75 1.10
N ARG A 114 2.07 -11.00 0.51
CA ARG A 114 1.93 -9.56 0.77
C ARG A 114 1.34 -9.31 2.14
N LEU A 115 0.24 -9.99 2.47
CA LEU A 115 -0.44 -9.89 3.77
C LEU A 115 0.49 -10.22 4.94
N ALA A 116 1.31 -11.26 4.81
CA ALA A 116 2.27 -11.67 5.84
C ALA A 116 3.32 -10.61 6.19
N ARG A 117 3.50 -9.59 5.34
CA ARG A 117 4.44 -8.48 5.55
C ARG A 117 3.74 -7.18 5.96
N SER A 118 2.42 -7.14 5.94
CA SER A 118 1.66 -5.92 6.21
C SER A 118 1.60 -5.64 7.72
N PRO A 119 1.93 -4.41 8.16
CA PRO A 119 1.78 -4.02 9.55
C PRO A 119 0.31 -3.97 9.98
N HIS A 120 -0.63 -3.79 9.06
CA HIS A 120 -2.07 -3.70 9.35
C HIS A 120 -2.76 -5.06 9.54
N VAL A 121 -2.08 -6.18 9.24
CA VAL A 121 -2.70 -7.52 9.29
C VAL A 121 -2.37 -8.24 10.60
N LEU A 122 -3.39 -8.54 11.40
CA LEU A 122 -3.25 -9.37 12.60
C LEU A 122 -3.04 -10.85 12.25
N ARG A 123 -3.91 -11.39 11.42
CA ARG A 123 -3.86 -12.77 10.92
C ARG A 123 -4.69 -12.89 9.64
N PHE A 124 -4.49 -13.96 8.90
CA PHE A 124 -5.31 -14.28 7.73
C PHE A 124 -5.42 -15.79 7.54
N GLU A 125 -6.51 -16.23 6.93
CA GLU A 125 -6.74 -17.64 6.59
C GLU A 125 -7.58 -17.78 5.32
N GLU A 126 -7.60 -18.97 4.73
CA GLU A 126 -8.55 -19.26 3.66
C GLU A 126 -9.98 -19.13 4.18
N ALA A 127 -10.86 -18.52 3.39
CA ALA A 127 -12.25 -18.36 3.82
C ALA A 127 -12.93 -19.73 3.99
N PRO A 128 -13.94 -19.85 4.86
CA PRO A 128 -14.79 -21.04 4.90
C PRO A 128 -15.57 -21.19 3.59
N GLY A 129 -16.08 -22.41 3.33
CA GLY A 129 -16.68 -22.75 2.03
C GLY A 129 -17.87 -21.88 1.62
N ASP A 130 -18.67 -21.45 2.59
CA ASP A 130 -19.80 -20.53 2.43
C ASP A 130 -19.37 -19.08 2.14
N ARG A 131 -18.12 -18.72 2.43
CA ARG A 131 -17.55 -17.38 2.17
C ARG A 131 -16.50 -17.36 1.06
N GLY A 132 -16.48 -18.38 0.20
CA GLY A 132 -15.63 -18.45 -1.00
C GLY A 132 -14.52 -19.49 -0.94
N GLY A 133 -14.34 -20.18 0.20
CA GLY A 133 -13.36 -21.24 0.34
C GLY A 133 -11.94 -20.76 0.04
N TRP A 134 -11.14 -21.66 -0.52
CA TRP A 134 -9.80 -21.39 -1.02
C TRP A 134 -9.71 -20.33 -2.13
N GLY A 135 -10.84 -19.87 -2.68
CA GLY A 135 -10.89 -18.75 -3.64
C GLY A 135 -10.94 -17.36 -3.00
N ALA A 136 -11.00 -17.29 -1.67
CA ALA A 136 -10.98 -16.06 -0.90
C ALA A 136 -10.10 -16.20 0.34
N THR A 137 -9.64 -15.06 0.85
CA THR A 137 -8.86 -14.97 2.08
C THR A 137 -9.60 -14.06 3.05
N LEU A 138 -9.82 -14.51 4.28
CA LEU A 138 -10.27 -13.65 5.36
C LEU A 138 -9.05 -13.05 6.05
N VAL A 139 -9.13 -11.76 6.32
CA VAL A 139 -8.03 -10.98 6.90
C VAL A 139 -8.57 -10.25 8.12
N TRP A 140 -7.95 -10.48 9.26
CA TRP A 140 -8.22 -9.73 10.48
C TRP A 140 -7.20 -8.61 10.59
N LEU A 141 -7.71 -7.41 10.81
CA LEU A 141 -6.93 -6.18 10.78
C LEU A 141 -6.59 -5.70 12.20
N ARG A 142 -5.46 -5.00 12.32
CA ARG A 142 -5.16 -4.16 13.47
C ARG A 142 -5.86 -2.83 13.22
N VAL A 143 -6.83 -2.52 14.07
CA VAL A 143 -7.54 -1.24 14.03
C VAL A 143 -6.82 -0.30 14.98
N GLU A 144 -6.36 0.84 14.45
CA GLU A 144 -5.92 1.95 15.29
C GLU A 144 -7.18 2.68 15.75
N GLU A 145 -7.45 2.66 17.06
CA GLU A 145 -8.56 3.42 17.63
C GLU A 145 -8.25 4.92 17.47
N SER A 146 -8.94 5.54 16.51
CA SER A 146 -8.83 6.98 16.20
C SER A 146 -9.59 7.84 17.20
#